data_AF-C5BVK0-F1
#
_entry.id   AF-C5BVK0-F1
#
_cell.length_a   1.000
_cell.length_b   1.000
_cell.length_c   1.000
_cell.angle_alpha   90.00
_cell.angle_beta   90.00
_cell.angle_gamma   90.00
#
_symmetry.space_group_name_H-M   'P 1'
#
loop_
_entity.id
_entity.type
_entity.pdbx_description
1 polymer ?
#
loop_
_entity_poly.entity_id
_entity_poly.type
_entity_poly.pdbx_seq_one_letter_code
_entity_poly.pdbx_strand_id
1 'polypeptide(L)'
;MARGTWTQLWRLLKRYGPLALAAWRQVDKYLKEHPDVSAASKQQILRWRDQVIAVKNRRSVEGRLRGTLEVVDRLAAEHASSGRPERVATARDWADRAADITRALDMAVTRTGTQKKLMLDRIAARTDALAAEAFESLVDDDGGPPVEIPPRRP
;
A
#
# COMPACT_ATOMS: atom_id res chain seq x y z
N MET A 1 21.59 -0.08 13.86
CA MET A 1 20.48 -0.80 14.53
C MET A 1 19.21 0.04 14.41
N ALA A 2 18.41 -0.14 13.34
CA ALA A 2 17.16 0.62 13.11
C ALA A 2 15.97 -0.29 12.71
N ARG A 3 16.02 -1.58 13.04
CA ARG A 3 14.99 -2.57 12.63
C ARG A 3 13.67 -2.45 13.40
N GLY A 4 13.61 -1.71 14.51
CA GLY A 4 12.46 -1.73 15.44
C GLY A 4 11.43 -0.61 15.27
N THR A 5 11.78 0.50 14.62
CA THR A 5 10.91 1.69 14.50
C THR A 5 9.88 1.53 13.38
N TRP A 6 10.26 0.85 12.30
CA TRP A 6 9.38 0.56 11.17
C TRP A 6 8.26 -0.41 11.55
N THR A 7 8.58 -1.41 12.36
CA THR A 7 7.62 -2.38 12.90
C THR A 7 6.56 -1.73 13.79
N GLN A 8 6.88 -0.62 14.47
CA GLN A 8 5.92 0.11 15.32
C GLN A 8 4.96 0.97 14.49
N LEU A 9 5.47 1.73 13.52
CA LEU A 9 4.64 2.49 12.58
C LEU A 9 3.67 1.55 11.85
N TRP A 10 4.17 0.35 11.54
CA TRP A 10 3.45 -0.67 10.83
C TRP A 10 2.35 -1.35 11.65
N ARG A 11 2.59 -1.57 12.94
CA ARG A 11 1.57 -2.05 13.88
C ARG A 11 0.42 -1.05 14.07
N LEU A 12 0.71 0.25 13.94
CA LEU A 12 -0.31 1.32 13.95
C LEU A 12 -1.12 1.32 12.64
N LEU A 13 -0.46 1.25 11.48
CA LEU A 13 -1.08 1.13 10.15
C LEU A 13 -2.05 -0.06 10.06
N LYS A 14 -1.60 -1.25 10.48
CA LYS A 14 -2.38 -2.50 10.48
C LYS A 14 -3.59 -2.44 11.44
N ARG A 15 -3.49 -1.65 12.52
CA ARG A 15 -4.55 -1.45 13.52
C ARG A 15 -5.60 -0.41 13.10
N TYR A 16 -5.24 0.52 12.21
CA TYR A 16 -6.13 1.56 11.70
C TYR A 16 -6.58 1.30 10.25
N GLY A 17 -6.83 0.04 9.92
CA GLY A 17 -7.27 -0.45 8.60
C GLY A 17 -8.31 0.37 7.81
N PRO A 18 -9.15 1.27 8.37
CA PRO A 18 -9.98 2.17 7.57
C PRO A 18 -9.38 3.56 7.27
N LEU A 19 -8.16 3.88 7.72
CA LEU A 19 -7.64 5.25 7.78
C LEU A 19 -6.20 5.37 7.27
N ALA A 20 -6.05 5.30 5.95
CA ALA A 20 -4.81 5.73 5.31
C ALA A 20 -4.38 7.15 5.75
N LEU A 21 -5.32 8.06 6.05
CA LEU A 21 -5.01 9.43 6.51
C LEU A 21 -4.41 9.51 7.93
N ALA A 22 -4.79 8.64 8.86
CA ALA A 22 -4.21 8.65 10.21
C ALA A 22 -2.78 8.08 10.16
N ALA A 23 -2.57 7.06 9.34
CA ALA A 23 -1.26 6.52 9.05
C ALA A 23 -0.34 7.51 8.33
N TRP A 24 -0.86 8.35 7.42
CA TRP A 24 -0.06 9.36 6.73
C TRP A 24 0.52 10.42 7.66
N ARG A 25 -0.15 10.78 8.76
CA ARG A 25 0.45 11.66 9.79
C ARG A 25 1.67 11.01 10.44
N GLN A 26 1.65 9.70 10.56
CA GLN A 26 2.73 8.91 11.12
C GLN A 26 3.88 8.74 10.13
N VAL A 27 3.58 8.57 8.84
CA VAL A 27 4.57 8.63 7.76
C VAL A 27 5.19 10.02 7.65
N ASP A 28 4.40 11.10 7.68
CA ASP A 28 4.92 12.48 7.69
C ASP A 28 5.78 12.77 8.93
N LYS A 29 5.38 12.26 10.10
CA LYS A 29 6.17 12.37 11.33
C LYS A 29 7.48 11.59 11.21
N TYR A 30 7.44 10.37 10.70
CA TYR A 30 8.63 9.55 10.45
C TYR A 30 9.59 10.19 9.45
N LEU A 31 9.09 10.72 8.33
CA LEU A 31 9.89 11.43 7.33
C LEU A 31 10.55 12.71 7.88
N LYS A 32 9.93 13.34 8.88
CA LYS A 32 10.49 14.49 9.60
C LYS A 32 11.53 14.07 10.65
N GLU A 33 11.32 12.94 11.30
CA GLU A 33 12.21 12.38 12.34
C GLU A 33 13.43 11.64 11.75
N HIS A 34 13.35 11.22 10.49
CA HIS A 34 14.39 10.50 9.75
C HIS A 34 14.83 11.27 8.49
N PRO A 35 15.68 12.30 8.63
CA PRO A 35 16.16 13.09 7.50
C PRO A 35 17.05 12.28 6.53
N ASP A 36 17.59 11.16 7.00
CA ASP A 36 18.39 10.15 6.31
C ASP A 36 17.63 9.40 5.20
N VAL A 37 16.29 9.44 5.20
CA VAL A 37 15.50 8.92 4.08
C VAL A 37 15.80 9.73 2.81
N SER A 38 16.15 9.01 1.73
CA SER A 38 16.52 9.61 0.45
C SER A 38 15.43 10.53 -0.10
N ALA A 39 15.83 11.57 -0.83
CA ALA A 39 14.88 12.49 -1.48
C ALA A 39 13.96 11.78 -2.48
N ALA A 40 14.46 10.74 -3.16
CA ALA A 40 13.68 9.91 -4.08
C ALA A 40 12.59 9.12 -3.34
N SER A 41 12.93 8.48 -2.22
CA SER A 41 11.97 7.74 -1.38
C SER A 41 10.91 8.68 -0.80
N LYS A 42 11.30 9.88 -0.33
CA LYS A 42 10.36 10.91 0.13
C LYS A 42 9.36 11.31 -0.96
N GLN A 43 9.81 11.55 -2.18
CA GLN A 43 8.94 11.91 -3.30
C GLN A 43 8.00 10.77 -3.72
N GLN A 44 8.46 9.52 -3.66
CA GLN A 44 7.62 8.36 -3.96
C GLN A 44 6.48 8.23 -2.93
N ILE A 45 6.82 8.35 -1.65
CA ILE A 45 5.87 8.28 -0.54
C ILE A 45 4.82 9.40 -0.63
N LEU A 46 5.23 10.64 -0.93
CA LEU A 46 4.31 11.76 -1.12
C LEU A 46 3.37 11.54 -2.32
N ARG A 47 3.88 10.98 -3.43
CA ARG A 47 3.05 10.64 -4.59
C ARG A 47 1.98 9.61 -4.24
N TRP A 48 2.32 8.57 -3.48
CA TRP A 48 1.33 7.58 -3.04
C TRP A 48 0.32 8.19 -2.07
N ARG A 49 0.74 9.08 -1.17
CA ARG A 49 -0.17 9.82 -0.29
C ARG A 49 -1.24 10.56 -1.07
N ASP A 50 -0.83 11.33 -2.06
CA ASP A 50 -1.75 12.17 -2.83
C ASP A 50 -2.74 11.31 -3.63
N GLN A 51 -2.30 10.14 -4.13
CA GLN A 51 -3.17 9.17 -4.80
C GLN A 51 -4.22 8.60 -3.83
N VAL A 52 -3.82 8.20 -2.62
CA VAL A 52 -4.77 7.66 -1.63
C VAL A 52 -5.77 8.72 -1.15
N ILE A 53 -5.34 9.98 -1.01
CA ILE A 53 -6.22 11.10 -0.69
C ILE A 53 -7.24 11.33 -1.83
N ALA A 54 -6.79 11.31 -3.08
CA ALA A 54 -7.66 11.47 -4.25
C ALA A 54 -8.72 10.36 -4.31
N VAL A 55 -8.35 9.12 -4.01
CA VAL A 55 -9.29 7.99 -3.93
C VAL A 55 -10.34 8.22 -2.85
N LYS A 56 -9.94 8.64 -1.64
CA LYS A 56 -10.88 8.89 -0.53
C LYS A 56 -11.89 10.00 -0.84
N ASN A 57 -11.48 11.03 -1.59
CA ASN A 57 -12.35 12.15 -1.94
C ASN A 57 -13.46 11.78 -2.93
N ARG A 58 -13.46 10.55 -3.48
CA ARG A 58 -14.56 10.05 -4.32
C ARG A 58 -15.84 9.88 -3.47
N ARG A 59 -16.96 10.43 -3.97
CA ARG A 59 -18.24 10.49 -3.24
C ARG A 59 -18.91 9.12 -3.05
N SER A 60 -18.66 8.15 -3.93
CA SER A 60 -19.29 6.82 -3.88
C SER A 60 -18.36 5.77 -3.26
N VAL A 61 -18.94 4.79 -2.56
CA VAL A 61 -18.21 3.61 -2.06
C VAL A 61 -17.54 2.86 -3.22
N GLU A 62 -18.26 2.65 -4.31
CA GLU A 62 -17.75 1.99 -5.51
C GLU A 62 -16.57 2.76 -6.13
N GLY A 63 -16.66 4.09 -6.21
CA GLY A 63 -15.59 4.93 -6.71
C GLY A 63 -14.33 4.83 -5.86
N ARG A 64 -14.49 4.80 -4.53
CA ARG A 64 -13.39 4.58 -3.58
C ARG A 64 -12.75 3.21 -3.77
N LEU A 65 -13.54 2.14 -3.86
CA LEU A 65 -13.02 0.78 -4.06
C LEU A 65 -12.25 0.64 -5.38
N ARG A 66 -12.80 1.16 -6.50
CA ARG A 66 -12.09 1.19 -7.78
C ARG A 66 -10.79 1.97 -7.69
N GLY A 67 -10.82 3.13 -7.04
CA GLY A 67 -9.63 3.95 -6.88
C GLY A 67 -8.54 3.26 -6.05
N THR A 68 -8.91 2.51 -5.00
CA THR A 68 -7.93 1.74 -4.22
C THR A 68 -7.32 0.61 -5.05
N LEU A 69 -8.11 -0.09 -5.86
CA LEU A 69 -7.62 -1.14 -6.76
C LEU A 69 -6.69 -0.58 -7.84
N GLU A 70 -7.01 0.59 -8.42
CA GLU A 70 -6.13 1.31 -9.35
C GLU A 70 -4.75 1.63 -8.73
N VAL A 71 -4.72 1.97 -7.44
CA VAL A 71 -3.46 2.19 -6.71
C VAL A 71 -2.69 0.88 -6.53
N VAL A 72 -3.35 -0.21 -6.19
CA VAL A 72 -2.71 -1.53 -6.05
C VAL A 72 -2.14 -2.00 -7.39
N ASP A 73 -2.87 -1.86 -8.49
CA ASP A 73 -2.38 -2.24 -9.83
C ASP A 73 -1.13 -1.44 -10.22
N ARG A 74 -1.09 -0.15 -9.88
CA ARG A 74 0.11 0.67 -10.09
C ARG A 74 1.28 0.19 -9.25
N LEU A 75 1.06 -0.13 -7.98
CA LEU A 75 2.10 -0.69 -7.10
C LEU A 75 2.62 -2.04 -7.61
N ALA A 76 1.72 -2.90 -8.09
CA ALA A 76 2.09 -4.16 -8.74
C ALA A 76 2.97 -3.91 -9.97
N ALA A 77 2.60 -2.97 -10.85
CA ALA A 77 3.41 -2.61 -12.00
C ALA A 77 4.80 -2.07 -11.61
N GLU A 78 4.86 -1.19 -10.59
CA GLU A 78 6.14 -0.70 -10.04
C GLU A 78 6.99 -1.85 -9.48
N HIS A 79 6.40 -2.79 -8.73
CA HIS A 79 7.10 -3.97 -8.22
C HIS A 79 7.60 -4.92 -9.32
N ALA A 80 6.78 -5.17 -10.35
CA ALA A 80 7.18 -5.99 -11.49
C ALA A 80 8.35 -5.36 -12.27
N SER A 81 8.39 -4.03 -12.34
CA SER A 81 9.44 -3.28 -13.04
C SER A 81 10.83 -3.34 -12.36
N SER A 82 10.90 -3.78 -11.11
CA SER A 82 12.17 -3.90 -10.36
C SER A 82 13.10 -5.00 -10.86
N GLY A 83 12.63 -5.91 -11.72
CA GLY A 83 13.42 -6.98 -12.32
C GLY A 83 13.78 -8.15 -11.39
N ARG A 84 13.33 -8.13 -10.13
CA ARG A 84 13.56 -9.24 -9.18
C ARG A 84 12.47 -10.32 -9.31
N PRO A 85 12.82 -11.61 -9.52
CA PRO A 85 11.83 -12.67 -9.77
C PRO A 85 10.75 -12.81 -8.69
N GLU A 86 11.13 -12.67 -7.42
CA GLU A 86 10.20 -12.74 -6.28
C GLU A 86 9.18 -11.59 -6.31
N ARG A 87 9.60 -10.39 -6.72
CA ARG A 87 8.72 -9.22 -6.81
C ARG A 87 7.79 -9.30 -8.01
N VAL A 88 8.25 -9.91 -9.10
CA VAL A 88 7.41 -10.17 -10.27
C VAL A 88 6.29 -11.16 -9.91
N ALA A 89 6.61 -12.22 -9.15
CA ALA A 89 5.60 -13.17 -8.69
C ALA A 89 4.57 -12.52 -7.77
N THR A 90 5.02 -11.73 -6.79
CA THR A 90 4.13 -10.99 -5.87
C THR A 90 3.28 -9.95 -6.62
N ALA A 91 3.87 -9.19 -7.54
CA ALA A 91 3.13 -8.24 -8.36
C ALA A 91 2.02 -8.90 -9.18
N ARG A 92 2.28 -10.09 -9.75
CA ARG A 92 1.28 -10.85 -10.50
C ARG A 92 0.14 -11.32 -9.61
N ASP A 93 0.43 -11.83 -8.41
CA ASP A 93 -0.59 -12.22 -7.43
C ASP A 93 -1.53 -11.05 -7.10
N TRP A 94 -0.96 -9.86 -6.84
CA TRP A 94 -1.78 -8.69 -6.56
C TRP A 94 -2.64 -8.26 -7.74
N ALA A 95 -2.09 -8.26 -8.95
CA ALA A 95 -2.84 -7.91 -10.15
C ALA A 95 -4.01 -8.90 -10.40
N ASP A 96 -3.77 -10.21 -10.24
CA ASP A 96 -4.80 -11.24 -10.39
C ASP A 96 -5.90 -11.07 -9.33
N ARG A 97 -5.53 -10.81 -8.08
CA ARG A 97 -6.48 -10.55 -6.98
C ARG A 97 -7.24 -9.23 -7.16
N ALA A 98 -6.60 -8.19 -7.68
CA ALA A 98 -7.25 -6.91 -7.97
C ALA A 98 -8.29 -7.05 -9.09
N ALA A 99 -7.97 -7.83 -10.13
CA ALA A 99 -8.90 -8.18 -11.21
C ALA A 99 -10.10 -8.98 -10.67
N ASP A 100 -9.87 -9.96 -9.78
CA ASP A 100 -10.93 -10.72 -9.13
C ASP A 100 -11.88 -9.84 -8.30
N ILE A 101 -11.33 -8.92 -7.53
CA ILE A 101 -12.12 -7.99 -6.72
C ILE A 101 -12.89 -7.02 -7.62
N THR A 102 -12.30 -6.56 -8.73
CA THR A 102 -12.97 -5.72 -9.72
C THR A 102 -14.18 -6.43 -10.32
N ARG A 103 -14.03 -7.69 -10.75
CA ARG A 103 -15.15 -8.51 -11.23
C ARG A 103 -16.25 -8.66 -10.18
N ALA A 104 -15.88 -8.86 -8.91
CA ALA A 104 -16.84 -8.93 -7.82
C ALA A 104 -17.57 -7.61 -7.58
N LEU A 105 -16.88 -6.47 -7.73
CA LEU A 105 -17.47 -5.14 -7.65
C LEU A 105 -18.45 -4.90 -8.79
N ASP A 106 -18.11 -5.26 -10.02
CA ASP A 106 -19.01 -5.14 -11.17
C ASP A 106 -20.26 -6.03 -11.02
N MET A 107 -20.13 -7.21 -10.41
CA MET A 107 -21.30 -8.00 -10.03
C MET A 107 -22.14 -7.32 -8.94
N ALA A 108 -21.51 -6.72 -7.92
CA ALA A 108 -22.20 -6.07 -6.82
C ALA A 108 -23.00 -4.84 -7.25
N VAL A 109 -22.52 -4.07 -8.24
CA VAL A 109 -23.23 -2.87 -8.72
C VAL A 109 -24.56 -3.19 -9.39
N THR A 110 -24.71 -4.39 -9.96
CA THR A 110 -25.97 -4.87 -10.56
C THR A 110 -27.01 -5.34 -9.54
N ARG A 111 -26.62 -5.47 -8.26
CA ARG A 111 -27.52 -5.89 -7.17
C ARG A 111 -28.20 -4.68 -6.55
N THR A 112 -29.24 -4.93 -5.75
CA THR A 112 -29.97 -3.89 -5.03
C THR A 112 -30.17 -4.25 -3.55
N GLY A 113 -30.55 -3.26 -2.74
CA GLY A 113 -30.91 -3.44 -1.34
C GLY A 113 -29.82 -4.06 -0.47
N THR A 114 -30.23 -4.91 0.49
CA THR A 114 -29.36 -5.53 1.48
C THR A 114 -28.27 -6.40 0.86
N GLN A 115 -28.56 -7.08 -0.25
CA GLN A 115 -27.58 -7.93 -0.94
C GLN A 115 -26.43 -7.10 -1.51
N LYS A 116 -26.72 -5.96 -2.16
CA LYS A 116 -25.69 -5.03 -2.64
C LYS A 116 -24.80 -4.58 -1.48
N LYS A 117 -25.40 -4.16 -0.36
CA LYS A 117 -24.66 -3.72 0.83
C LYS A 117 -23.69 -4.80 1.34
N LEU A 118 -24.19 -6.02 1.57
CA LEU A 118 -23.36 -7.14 2.07
C LEU A 118 -22.25 -7.56 1.09
N MET A 119 -22.46 -7.41 -0.22
CA MET A 119 -21.41 -7.64 -1.20
C MET A 119 -20.36 -6.53 -1.14
N LEU A 120 -20.77 -5.26 -1.12
CA LEU A 120 -19.86 -4.13 -1.04
C LEU A 120 -19.02 -4.14 0.25
N ASP A 121 -19.60 -4.51 1.39
CA ASP A 121 -18.86 -4.62 2.65
C ASP A 121 -17.76 -5.70 2.59
N ARG A 122 -18.07 -6.86 1.97
CA ARG A 122 -17.08 -7.92 1.75
C ARG A 122 -16.00 -7.53 0.76
N ILE A 123 -16.38 -6.83 -0.31
CA ILE A 123 -15.44 -6.31 -1.31
C ILE A 123 -14.52 -5.30 -0.65
N ALA A 124 -15.04 -4.38 0.17
CA ALA A 124 -14.25 -3.42 0.92
C ALA A 124 -13.20 -4.10 1.79
N ALA A 125 -13.59 -5.09 2.59
CA ALA A 125 -12.64 -5.84 3.41
C ALA A 125 -11.53 -6.52 2.58
N ARG A 126 -11.86 -7.10 1.42
CA ARG A 126 -10.88 -7.71 0.51
C ARG A 126 -9.95 -6.67 -0.13
N THR A 127 -10.50 -5.53 -0.56
CA THR A 127 -9.73 -4.41 -1.11
C THR A 127 -8.78 -3.84 -0.07
N ASP A 128 -9.24 -3.63 1.16
CA ASP A 128 -8.42 -3.11 2.25
C ASP A 128 -7.30 -4.07 2.63
N ALA A 129 -7.58 -5.38 2.69
CA ALA A 129 -6.57 -6.40 2.95
C ALA A 129 -5.50 -6.45 1.85
N LEU A 130 -5.91 -6.43 0.57
CA LEU A 130 -4.98 -6.42 -0.56
C LEU A 130 -4.15 -5.13 -0.59
N ALA A 131 -4.77 -3.98 -0.34
CA ALA A 131 -4.05 -2.71 -0.27
C ALA A 131 -3.03 -2.72 0.88
N ALA A 132 -3.40 -3.21 2.07
CA ALA A 132 -2.48 -3.31 3.19
C ALA A 132 -1.27 -4.18 2.87
N GLU A 133 -1.47 -5.31 2.20
CA GLU A 133 -0.41 -6.21 1.74
C GLU A 133 0.51 -5.54 0.70
N ALA A 134 -0.07 -4.87 -0.30
CA ALA A 134 0.70 -4.14 -1.31
C ALA A 134 1.48 -2.96 -0.72
N PHE A 135 0.96 -2.30 0.32
CA PHE A 135 1.71 -1.27 1.05
C PHE A 135 2.78 -1.86 1.99
N GLU A 136 2.59 -3.08 2.51
CA GLU A 136 3.56 -3.80 3.35
C GLU A 136 4.87 -4.06 2.59
N SER A 137 4.79 -4.35 1.30
CA SER A 137 5.99 -4.70 0.52
C SER A 137 6.92 -3.51 0.24
N LEU A 138 6.37 -2.29 0.21
CA LEU A 138 7.10 -1.06 -0.10
C LEU A 138 8.02 -0.64 1.06
N VAL A 139 7.72 -1.17 2.24
CA VAL A 139 8.38 -0.96 3.53
C VAL A 139 9.61 -1.86 3.67
N ASP A 140 9.59 -3.07 3.08
CA ASP A 140 10.69 -4.05 3.11
C ASP A 140 11.77 -3.79 2.03
N ASP A 141 11.59 -2.77 1.19
CA ASP A 141 12.47 -2.46 0.05
C ASP A 141 13.76 -1.69 0.44
N ASP A 142 13.90 -1.22 1.68
CA ASP A 142 15.10 -0.50 2.19
C ASP A 142 16.29 -1.42 2.57
N GLY A 143 16.31 -2.65 2.03
CA GLY A 143 17.44 -3.58 2.12
C GLY A 143 18.59 -3.18 1.19
N GLY A 144 19.27 -2.06 1.47
CA GLY A 144 20.56 -1.74 0.86
C GLY A 144 21.61 -2.83 1.14
N PRO A 145 22.57 -3.09 0.22
CA PRO A 145 23.64 -4.04 0.50
C PRO A 145 24.38 -3.63 1.77
N PRO A 146 24.83 -4.60 2.61
CA PRO A 146 25.60 -4.28 3.80
C PRO A 146 26.85 -3.52 3.38
N VAL A 147 26.95 -2.24 3.78
CA VAL A 147 28.17 -1.47 3.63
C VAL A 147 29.22 -2.15 4.52
N GLU A 148 30.16 -2.89 3.91
CA GLU A 148 31.38 -3.30 4.57
C GLU A 148 32.10 -2.04 5.05
N ILE A 149 32.06 -1.79 6.35
CA ILE A 149 32.90 -0.77 6.98
C ILE A 149 34.29 -1.40 7.08
N PRO A 150 35.31 -0.96 6.31
CA PRO A 150 36.65 -1.51 6.44
C PRO A 150 37.14 -1.25 7.87
N PRO A 151 37.84 -2.21 8.50
CA PRO A 151 38.30 -2.07 9.87
C PRO A 151 39.21 -0.84 9.98
N ARG A 152 38.85 0.08 10.90
CA ARG A 152 39.77 1.15 11.30
C ARG A 152 41.01 0.48 11.88
N ARG A 153 42.15 0.61 11.19
CA ARG A 153 43.44 0.16 11.72
C ARG A 153 43.75 0.92 13.02
N PRO A 154 44.38 0.25 14.00
CA PRO A 154 44.71 0.82 15.31
C PRO A 154 45.69 1.99 15.19
#